data_AF-A0A850B8Q2-F1
#
_entry.id   AF-A0A850B8Q2-F1
#
_cell.length_a   1.000
_cell.length_b   1.000
_cell.length_c   1.000
_cell.angle_alpha   90.00
_cell.angle_beta   90.00
_cell.angle_gamma   90.00
#
_symmetry.space_group_name_H-M   'P 1'
#
loop_
_entity.id
_entity.type
_entity.pdbx_description
1 polymer ?
#
loop_
_entity_poly.entity_id
_entity_poly.type
_entity_poly.pdbx_seq_one_letter_code
_entity_poly.pdbx_strand_id
1 'polypeptide(L)'
;MKLAPRLLLTLLPLLVACEKKPPAEQPAYGDPVGITMEASRDLPGFEVAIAVSKGIAVDPLVPPLSGLLHKALRACPDFVKAAVASPSTATQVAFTVEQGKTKDVAVSVKGAECITSNLTAQDLPNLTVQREAPGTEGAAPGKLYVVALLRFPGAPASPTESPKP
;
A
#
# COMPACT_ATOMS: atom_id res chain seq x y z
N MET A 1 59.16 11.78 -51.96
CA MET A 1 58.70 13.07 -51.39
C MET A 1 57.77 12.77 -50.21
N LYS A 2 57.96 13.49 -49.11
CA LYS A 2 57.44 13.23 -47.76
C LYS A 2 55.91 13.38 -47.69
N LEU A 3 55.21 12.39 -47.13
CA LEU A 3 53.92 12.61 -46.47
C LEU A 3 54.01 12.09 -45.03
N ALA A 4 53.96 13.02 -44.09
CA ALA A 4 53.83 12.76 -42.66
C ALA A 4 52.34 12.62 -42.29
N PRO A 5 51.93 11.62 -41.50
CA PRO A 5 50.60 11.59 -40.91
C PRO A 5 50.62 12.38 -39.59
N ARG A 6 49.79 13.44 -39.52
CA ARG A 6 49.55 14.20 -38.28
C ARG A 6 48.82 13.30 -37.28
N LEU A 7 49.40 13.22 -36.08
CA LEU A 7 48.81 12.64 -34.88
C LEU A 7 47.36 13.10 -34.69
N LEU A 8 46.43 12.14 -34.69
CA LEU A 8 45.09 12.34 -34.15
C LEU A 8 45.20 12.17 -32.62
N LEU A 9 45.06 13.28 -31.91
CA LEU A 9 44.99 13.32 -30.46
C LEU A 9 43.65 12.69 -30.03
N THR A 10 43.63 11.40 -29.69
CA THR A 10 42.46 10.72 -29.14
C THR A 10 42.22 11.21 -27.71
N LEU A 11 41.31 12.17 -27.58
CA LEU A 11 40.65 12.50 -26.32
C LEU A 11 39.95 11.24 -25.79
N LEU A 12 40.46 10.67 -24.69
CA LEU A 12 39.74 9.70 -23.87
C LEU A 12 38.65 10.45 -23.08
N PRO A 13 37.35 10.23 -23.31
CA PRO A 13 36.37 10.59 -22.30
C PRO A 13 36.49 9.56 -21.17
N LEU A 14 36.99 9.99 -20.00
CA LEU A 14 36.67 9.34 -18.74
C LEU A 14 35.15 9.40 -18.57
N LEU A 15 34.46 8.38 -19.05
CA LEU A 15 33.10 8.07 -18.66
C LEU A 15 33.17 7.65 -17.18
N VAL A 16 33.07 8.65 -16.31
CA VAL A 16 32.61 8.48 -14.94
C VAL A 16 31.18 7.95 -15.06
N ALA A 17 31.07 6.63 -15.16
CA ALA A 17 29.82 5.92 -15.03
C ALA A 17 29.38 6.09 -13.57
N CYS A 18 28.70 7.20 -13.29
CA CYS A 18 27.75 7.26 -12.19
C CYS A 18 26.74 6.14 -12.45
N GLU A 19 26.95 4.98 -11.82
CA GLU A 19 25.93 3.95 -11.71
C GLU A 19 24.72 4.58 -11.03
N LYS A 20 23.81 5.13 -11.84
CA LYS A 20 22.43 5.39 -11.43
C LYS A 20 21.88 4.03 -11.07
N LYS A 21 21.94 3.70 -9.78
CA LYS A 21 21.19 2.62 -9.17
C LYS A 21 19.80 2.64 -9.81
N PRO A 22 19.39 1.58 -10.52
CA PRO A 22 18.09 1.55 -11.17
C PRO A 22 17.04 1.95 -10.13
N PRO A 23 16.07 2.80 -10.50
CA PRO A 23 14.96 3.12 -9.60
C PRO A 23 14.40 1.78 -9.10
N ALA A 24 14.29 1.64 -7.78
CA ALA A 24 13.79 0.41 -7.17
C ALA A 24 12.50 0.02 -7.88
N GLU A 25 12.49 -1.18 -8.44
CA GLU A 25 11.36 -1.70 -9.21
C GLU A 25 10.10 -1.59 -8.36
N GLN A 26 9.10 -0.86 -8.84
CA GLN A 26 7.86 -0.70 -8.10
C GLN A 26 7.19 -2.08 -8.00
N PRO A 27 6.81 -2.53 -6.81
CA PRO A 27 6.24 -3.86 -6.66
C PRO A 27 4.95 -3.98 -7.47
N ALA A 28 4.86 -5.03 -8.29
CA ALA A 28 3.63 -5.38 -8.98
C ALA A 28 2.62 -5.99 -7.97
N TYR A 29 1.36 -5.57 -8.05
CA TYR A 29 0.27 -6.06 -7.20
C TYR A 29 -0.63 -7.03 -7.97
N GLY A 30 -1.25 -7.97 -7.25
CA GLY A 30 -2.36 -8.78 -7.75
C GLY A 30 -3.68 -8.02 -7.72
N ASP A 31 -4.76 -8.73 -8.05
CA ASP A 31 -6.11 -8.15 -8.02
C ASP A 31 -6.54 -7.82 -6.57
N PRO A 32 -7.18 -6.66 -6.34
CA PRO A 32 -7.63 -6.28 -5.01
C PRO A 32 -8.86 -7.09 -4.58
N VAL A 33 -8.89 -7.51 -3.33
CA VAL A 33 -10.08 -8.09 -2.69
C VAL A 33 -10.75 -7.05 -1.80
N GLY A 34 -12.00 -6.74 -2.13
CA GLY A 34 -12.85 -5.82 -1.37
C GLY A 34 -13.59 -6.53 -0.25
N ILE A 35 -13.59 -5.94 0.94
CA ILE A 35 -14.42 -6.35 2.07
C ILE A 35 -15.10 -5.13 2.71
N THR A 36 -16.24 -5.38 3.36
CA THR A 36 -16.93 -4.39 4.18
C THR A 36 -16.72 -4.73 5.65
N MET A 37 -16.26 -3.76 6.43
CA MET A 37 -16.13 -3.85 7.86
C MET A 37 -17.35 -3.19 8.49
N GLU A 38 -18.10 -3.93 9.29
CA GLU A 38 -19.28 -3.40 9.98
C GLU A 38 -18.89 -2.33 11.02
N ALA A 39 -19.84 -1.43 11.28
CA ALA A 39 -19.67 -0.44 12.34
C ALA A 39 -19.55 -1.12 13.70
N SER A 40 -18.69 -0.59 14.55
CA SER A 40 -18.53 -0.97 15.95
C SER A 40 -18.72 0.25 16.85
N ARG A 41 -18.74 0.03 18.17
CA ARG A 41 -18.95 1.11 19.15
C ARG A 41 -18.01 2.32 18.95
N ASP A 42 -16.78 2.07 18.52
CA ASP A 42 -15.72 3.08 18.46
C ASP A 42 -15.25 3.40 17.04
N LEU A 43 -15.82 2.73 16.02
CA LEU A 43 -15.39 2.88 14.63
C LEU A 43 -16.60 2.74 13.69
N PRO A 44 -16.86 3.72 12.81
CA PRO A 44 -17.90 3.59 11.80
C PRO A 44 -17.54 2.48 10.81
N GLY A 45 -18.56 1.92 10.15
CA GLY A 45 -18.34 0.94 9.10
C GLY A 45 -17.52 1.53 7.97
N PHE A 46 -16.69 0.72 7.33
CA PHE A 46 -15.83 1.14 6.22
C PHE A 46 -15.60 -0.01 5.24
N GLU A 47 -15.35 0.37 4.00
CA GLU A 47 -14.92 -0.55 2.96
C GLU A 47 -13.39 -0.54 2.88
N VAL A 48 -12.80 -1.71 2.65
CA VAL A 48 -11.39 -1.82 2.33
C VAL A 48 -11.16 -2.75 1.15
N ALA A 49 -10.40 -2.29 0.16
CA ALA A 49 -9.90 -3.13 -0.93
C ALA A 49 -8.41 -3.37 -0.73
N ILE A 50 -8.01 -4.64 -0.56
CA ILE A 50 -6.63 -5.04 -0.25
C ILE A 50 -6.03 -5.73 -1.47
N ALA A 51 -4.93 -5.18 -1.98
CA ALA A 51 -4.07 -5.84 -2.95
C ALA A 51 -2.73 -6.17 -2.28
N VAL A 52 -2.19 -7.33 -2.63
CA VAL A 52 -0.86 -7.77 -2.18
C VAL A 52 0.05 -7.98 -3.38
N SER A 53 1.33 -8.24 -3.12
CA SER A 53 2.31 -8.54 -4.16
C SER A 53 1.82 -9.61 -5.12
N LYS A 54 2.04 -9.43 -6.41
CA LYS A 54 1.65 -10.38 -7.46
C LYS A 54 2.20 -11.79 -7.17
N GLY A 55 1.36 -12.81 -7.43
CA GLY A 55 1.70 -14.22 -7.20
C GLY A 55 1.54 -14.69 -5.77
N ILE A 56 1.02 -13.84 -4.88
CA ILE A 56 0.64 -14.20 -3.51
C ILE A 56 -0.88 -14.33 -3.42
N ALA A 57 -1.34 -15.44 -2.83
CA ALA A 57 -2.76 -15.64 -2.57
C ALA A 57 -3.24 -14.64 -1.51
N VAL A 58 -4.14 -13.73 -1.92
CA VAL A 58 -4.62 -12.64 -1.09
C VAL A 58 -5.67 -13.09 -0.08
N ASP A 59 -6.54 -14.04 -0.43
CA ASP A 59 -7.65 -14.51 0.42
C ASP A 59 -7.25 -14.87 1.86
N PRO A 60 -6.20 -15.67 2.13
CA PRO A 60 -5.81 -15.99 3.50
C PRO A 60 -5.21 -14.79 4.25
N LEU A 61 -4.80 -13.73 3.53
CA LEU A 61 -4.21 -12.52 4.08
C LEU A 61 -5.26 -11.45 4.38
N VAL A 62 -6.45 -11.52 3.78
CA VAL A 62 -7.51 -10.52 3.99
C VAL A 62 -7.87 -10.38 5.48
N PRO A 63 -8.18 -11.46 6.26
CA PRO A 63 -8.53 -11.31 7.67
C PRO A 63 -7.45 -10.67 8.56
N PRO A 64 -6.17 -11.11 8.52
CA PRO A 64 -5.14 -10.48 9.34
C PRO A 64 -4.82 -9.04 8.91
N LEU A 65 -4.83 -8.73 7.60
CA LEU A 65 -4.56 -7.38 7.09
C LEU A 65 -5.71 -6.41 7.40
N SER A 66 -6.96 -6.85 7.27
CA SER A 66 -8.12 -6.04 7.64
C SER A 66 -8.22 -5.81 9.14
N GLY A 67 -7.92 -6.83 9.95
CA GLY A 67 -7.83 -6.70 11.40
C GLY A 67 -6.76 -5.70 11.85
N LEU A 68 -5.61 -5.72 11.18
CA LEU A 68 -4.53 -4.75 11.40
C LEU A 68 -5.01 -3.31 11.10
N LEU A 69 -5.61 -3.09 9.94
CA LEU A 69 -6.12 -1.77 9.53
C LEU A 69 -7.23 -1.29 10.48
N HIS A 70 -8.16 -2.16 10.84
CA HIS A 70 -9.21 -1.85 11.80
C HIS A 70 -8.64 -1.41 13.16
N LYS A 71 -7.62 -2.11 13.66
CA LYS A 71 -6.95 -1.75 14.93
C LYS A 71 -6.25 -0.40 14.84
N ALA A 72 -5.56 -0.12 13.74
CA ALA A 72 -4.93 1.17 13.52
C ALA A 72 -5.95 2.32 13.43
N LEU A 73 -7.05 2.13 12.70
CA LEU A 73 -8.13 3.11 12.59
C LEU A 73 -8.79 3.40 13.94
N ARG A 74 -9.06 2.36 14.75
CA ARG A 74 -9.64 2.52 16.09
C ARG A 74 -8.74 3.34 17.03
N ALA A 75 -7.41 3.23 16.87
CA ALA A 75 -6.45 4.02 17.63
C ALA A 75 -6.33 5.48 17.14
N CYS A 76 -6.92 5.82 15.99
CA CYS A 76 -6.77 7.11 15.33
C CYS A 76 -8.14 7.78 15.05
N PRO A 77 -8.91 8.13 16.09
CA PRO A 77 -10.28 8.62 15.93
C PRO A 77 -10.37 9.94 15.14
N ASP A 78 -9.38 10.82 15.22
CA ASP A 78 -9.43 12.10 14.50
C ASP A 78 -9.19 11.94 13.00
N PHE A 79 -8.36 10.97 12.60
CA PHE A 79 -8.24 10.57 11.20
C PHE A 79 -9.58 10.02 10.68
N VAL A 80 -10.22 9.14 11.46
CA VAL A 80 -11.52 8.57 11.09
C VAL A 80 -12.60 9.64 10.94
N LYS A 81 -12.70 10.59 11.89
CA LYS A 81 -13.64 11.71 11.79
C LYS A 81 -13.42 12.53 10.52
N ALA A 82 -12.17 12.83 10.18
CA ALA A 82 -11.83 13.57 8.96
C ALA A 82 -12.20 12.78 7.69
N ALA A 83 -11.94 11.47 7.68
CA ALA A 83 -12.26 10.59 6.56
C ALA A 83 -13.78 10.46 6.34
N VAL A 84 -14.57 10.34 7.42
CA VAL A 84 -16.04 10.32 7.36
C VAL A 84 -16.60 11.65 6.87
N ALA A 85 -15.97 12.77 7.21
CA ALA A 85 -16.36 14.08 6.70
C ALA A 85 -16.07 14.26 5.19
N SER A 86 -15.25 13.38 4.59
CA SER A 86 -14.86 13.41 3.17
C SER A 86 -15.09 12.06 2.46
N PRO A 87 -16.34 11.55 2.39
CA PRO A 87 -16.65 10.16 2.02
C PRO A 87 -16.39 9.79 0.55
N SER A 88 -16.11 10.78 -0.30
CA SER A 88 -15.77 10.59 -1.71
C SER A 88 -14.29 10.26 -1.94
N THR A 89 -13.43 10.41 -0.92
CA THR A 89 -11.97 10.24 -1.07
C THR A 89 -11.54 8.92 -0.46
N ALA A 90 -11.19 7.94 -1.30
CA ALA A 90 -10.52 6.74 -0.83
C ALA A 90 -9.12 7.10 -0.30
N THR A 91 -8.78 6.63 0.88
CA THR A 91 -7.42 6.77 1.43
C THR A 91 -6.62 5.53 1.10
N GLN A 92 -5.51 5.71 0.38
CA GLN A 92 -4.57 4.63 0.13
C GLN A 92 -3.61 4.49 1.31
N VAL A 93 -3.42 3.27 1.77
CA VAL A 93 -2.43 2.88 2.76
C VAL A 93 -1.55 1.80 2.14
N ALA A 94 -0.26 2.07 2.01
CA ALA A 94 0.73 1.12 1.49
C ALA A 94 1.71 0.76 2.61
N PHE A 95 2.11 -0.51 2.70
CA PHE A 95 3.12 -0.96 3.65
C PHE A 95 3.76 -2.26 3.22
N THR A 96 4.94 -2.54 3.76
CA THR A 96 5.65 -3.81 3.61
C THR A 96 5.48 -4.62 4.88
N VAL A 97 5.20 -5.91 4.77
CA VAL A 97 5.36 -6.87 5.86
C VAL A 97 6.62 -7.68 5.63
N GLU A 98 7.54 -7.62 6.56
CA GLU A 98 8.79 -8.38 6.53
C GLU A 98 8.99 -9.05 7.89
N GLN A 99 9.13 -10.38 7.89
CA GLN A 99 9.26 -11.18 9.13
C GLN A 99 8.12 -10.92 10.13
N GLY A 100 6.89 -10.76 9.63
CA GLY A 100 5.72 -10.44 10.44
C GLY A 100 5.71 -9.01 10.99
N LYS A 101 6.60 -8.13 10.56
CA LYS A 101 6.62 -6.72 11.00
C LYS A 101 6.20 -5.78 9.88
N THR A 102 5.39 -4.80 10.22
CA THR A 102 4.98 -3.74 9.29
C THR A 102 6.08 -2.69 9.16
N LYS A 103 6.46 -2.36 7.93
CA LYS A 103 7.50 -1.40 7.56
C LYS A 103 7.04 -0.52 6.40
N ASP A 104 7.78 0.55 6.14
CA ASP A 104 7.61 1.42 4.97
C ASP A 104 6.17 1.92 4.79
N VAL A 105 5.50 2.24 5.90
CA VAL A 105 4.10 2.64 5.88
C VAL A 105 3.97 4.02 5.25
N ALA A 106 3.14 4.10 4.21
CA ALA A 106 2.78 5.33 3.52
C ALA A 106 1.26 5.46 3.46
N VAL A 107 0.75 6.65 3.74
CA VAL A 107 -0.68 6.96 3.64
C VAL A 107 -0.84 8.14 2.68
N SER A 108 -1.77 8.06 1.74
CA SER A 108 -1.93 9.08 0.68
C SER A 108 -2.42 10.44 1.19
N VAL A 109 -2.94 10.48 2.41
CA VAL A 109 -3.49 11.69 3.04
C VAL A 109 -2.44 12.28 3.99
N LYS A 110 -2.19 13.59 3.88
CA LYS A 110 -1.34 14.33 4.82
C LYS A 110 -1.97 14.35 6.21
N GLY A 111 -1.17 14.33 7.28
CA GLY A 111 -1.71 14.33 8.64
C GLY A 111 -2.15 12.95 9.14
N ALA A 112 -1.74 11.87 8.46
CA ALA A 112 -2.07 10.48 8.83
C ALA A 112 -0.98 9.82 9.70
N GLU A 113 -0.17 10.60 10.43
CA GLU A 113 0.97 10.11 11.21
C GLU A 113 0.54 9.13 12.30
N CYS A 114 -0.69 9.29 12.83
CA CYS A 114 -1.27 8.33 13.77
C CYS A 114 -1.42 6.94 13.14
N ILE A 115 -1.92 6.86 11.90
CA ILE A 115 -2.11 5.60 11.19
C ILE A 115 -0.76 4.96 10.88
N THR A 116 0.19 5.75 10.37
CA THR A 116 1.56 5.30 10.11
C THR A 116 2.19 4.71 11.37
N SER A 117 2.16 5.45 12.48
CA SER A 117 2.77 5.02 13.75
C SER A 117 2.10 3.76 14.30
N ASN A 118 0.76 3.71 14.29
CA ASN A 118 0.03 2.55 14.78
C ASN A 118 0.24 1.32 13.90
N LEU A 119 0.36 1.45 12.58
CA LEU A 119 0.64 0.31 11.72
C LEU A 119 2.07 -0.22 11.93
N THR A 120 3.06 0.67 12.02
CA THR A 120 4.46 0.27 12.25
C THR A 120 4.66 -0.40 13.61
N ALA A 121 3.87 -0.05 14.62
CA ALA A 121 3.94 -0.64 15.95
C ALA A 121 3.27 -2.04 16.05
N GLN A 122 2.67 -2.55 14.98
CA GLN A 122 1.94 -3.82 15.00
C GLN A 122 2.75 -4.93 14.34
N ASP A 123 2.77 -6.06 15.04
CA ASP A 123 3.26 -7.31 14.52
C ASP A 123 2.08 -8.15 13.96
N LEU A 124 2.40 -8.89 12.91
CA LEU A 124 1.59 -9.95 12.29
C LEU A 124 2.35 -11.29 12.46
N PRO A 125 2.52 -11.80 13.70
CA PRO A 125 3.42 -12.92 13.99
C PRO A 125 3.00 -14.25 13.36
N ASN A 126 1.76 -14.36 12.87
CA ASN A 126 1.21 -15.58 12.26
C ASN A 126 0.85 -15.40 10.78
N LEU A 127 1.42 -14.39 10.09
CA LEU A 127 1.13 -14.18 8.69
C LEU A 127 1.78 -15.27 7.83
N THR A 128 0.96 -16.19 7.33
CA THR A 128 1.42 -17.24 6.41
C THR A 128 1.23 -16.76 4.99
N VAL A 129 2.33 -16.44 4.30
CA VAL A 129 2.32 -16.01 2.90
C VAL A 129 2.32 -17.25 2.00
N GLN A 130 1.21 -17.50 1.31
CA GLN A 130 1.09 -18.59 0.35
C GLN A 130 1.27 -18.04 -1.07
N ARG A 131 2.09 -18.70 -1.89
CA ARG A 131 2.23 -18.38 -3.32
C ARG A 131 1.14 -19.10 -4.12
N GLU A 132 0.59 -18.43 -5.13
CA GLU A 132 -0.47 -18.99 -5.99
C GLU A 132 0.03 -20.15 -6.85
N ALA A 133 1.28 -20.09 -7.34
CA ALA A 133 1.89 -21.17 -8.11
C ALA A 133 3.43 -21.09 -8.10
N PRO A 134 4.14 -22.22 -8.32
CA PRO A 134 5.56 -22.20 -8.68
C PRO A 134 5.74 -21.54 -10.06
N GLY A 135 6.59 -20.50 -10.14
CA GLY A 135 6.92 -19.83 -11.42
C GLY A 135 6.33 -18.42 -11.58
N THR A 136 5.51 -17.95 -10.66
CA THR A 136 5.05 -16.55 -10.64
C THR A 136 6.16 -15.65 -10.09
N GLU A 137 6.70 -14.78 -10.93
CA GLU A 137 7.61 -13.71 -10.51
C GLU A 137 6.86 -12.79 -9.53
N GLY A 138 7.38 -12.64 -8.33
CA GLY A 138 6.68 -12.01 -7.21
C GLY A 138 7.63 -11.51 -6.14
N ALA A 139 7.08 -11.02 -5.02
CA ALA A 139 7.88 -10.43 -3.96
C ALA A 139 9.01 -11.36 -3.47
N ALA A 140 10.12 -10.72 -3.07
CA ALA A 140 11.27 -11.39 -2.48
C ALA A 140 10.81 -12.29 -1.30
N PRO A 141 11.41 -13.48 -1.12
CA PRO A 141 11.00 -14.40 -0.07
C PRO A 141 11.02 -13.72 1.31
N GLY A 142 9.93 -13.85 2.05
CA GLY A 142 9.77 -13.24 3.38
C GLY A 142 9.37 -11.76 3.37
N LYS A 143 9.13 -11.16 2.19
CA LYS A 143 8.57 -9.81 2.03
C LYS A 143 7.20 -9.87 1.36
N LEU A 144 6.29 -9.06 1.86
CA LEU A 144 4.96 -8.87 1.30
C LEU A 144 4.70 -7.36 1.17
N TYR A 145 4.49 -6.88 -0.05
CA TYR A 145 3.99 -5.53 -0.28
C TYR A 145 2.46 -5.56 -0.24
N VAL A 146 1.86 -4.62 0.48
CA VAL A 146 0.42 -4.49 0.67
C VAL A 146 0.00 -3.07 0.31
N VAL A 147 -1.08 -2.95 -0.45
CA VAL A 147 -1.80 -1.70 -0.67
C VAL A 147 -3.25 -1.91 -0.29
N ALA A 148 -3.79 -1.03 0.55
CA ALA A 148 -5.18 -1.02 0.94
C ALA A 148 -5.82 0.32 0.55
N LEU A 149 -7.02 0.26 -0.03
CA LEU A 149 -7.86 1.44 -0.28
C LEU A 149 -8.98 1.45 0.76
N LEU A 150 -8.95 2.42 1.66
CA LEU A 150 -9.93 2.62 2.71
C LEU A 150 -10.98 3.63 2.27
N ARG A 151 -12.26 3.30 2.46
CA ARG A 151 -13.37 4.21 2.19
C ARG A 151 -14.39 4.16 3.32
N PHE A 152 -14.73 5.33 3.85
CA PHE A 152 -15.86 5.44 4.76
C PHE A 152 -17.09 5.82 3.94
N PRO A 153 -18.14 4.98 3.90
CA PRO A 153 -19.42 5.42 3.37
C PRO A 153 -19.86 6.64 4.17
N GLY A 154 -20.22 7.73 3.47
CA GLY A 154 -20.80 8.89 4.13
C GLY A 154 -22.04 8.49 4.91
N ALA A 155 -22.48 9.35 5.83
CA ALA A 155 -23.77 9.15 6.49
C ALA A 155 -24.81 8.83 5.39
N PRO A 156 -25.64 7.78 5.54
CA PRO A 156 -26.69 7.51 4.58
C PRO A 156 -27.49 8.81 4.47
N ALA A 157 -27.69 9.30 3.24
CA ALA A 157 -28.58 10.42 3.00
C ALA A 157 -29.88 10.08 3.74
N SER A 158 -30.31 10.95 4.67
CA SER A 158 -31.57 10.75 5.36
C SER A 158 -32.64 10.43 4.32
N PRO A 159 -33.52 9.44 4.55
CA PRO A 159 -34.55 9.11 3.58
C PRO A 159 -35.34 10.40 3.31
N THR A 160 -35.24 10.92 2.09
CA THR A 160 -36.12 11.98 1.62
C THR A 160 -37.53 11.43 1.75
N GLU A 161 -38.24 11.90 2.78
CA GLU A 161 -39.66 11.69 2.97
C GLU A 161 -40.37 11.97 1.64
N SER A 162 -40.89 10.91 1.01
CA SER A 162 -41.71 11.07 -0.19
C SER A 162 -42.98 11.83 0.21
N PRO A 163 -43.36 12.90 -0.51
CA PRO A 163 -44.64 13.54 -0.26
C PRO A 163 -45.74 12.52 -0.55
N LYS A 164 -46.54 12.23 0.47
CA LYS A 164 -47.73 11.37 0.35
C LYS A 164 -48.75 12.06 -0.57
N PRO A 165 -49.44 11.32 -1.47
CA PRO A 165 -50.45 11.87 -2.37
C PRO A 165 -51.65 12.48 -1.64
#